data_AF-A0A1Z8AFK5-F1
#
_entry.id   AF-A0A1Z8AFK5-F1
#
_cell.length_a   1.000
_cell.length_b   1.000
_cell.length_c   1.000
_cell.angle_alpha   90.00
_cell.angle_beta   90.00
_cell.angle_gamma   90.00
#
_symmetry.space_group_name_H-M   'P 1'
#
loop_
_entity.id
_entity.type
_entity.pdbx_description
1 polymer ?
#
loop_
_entity_poly.entity_id
_entity_poly.type
_entity_poly.pdbx_seq_one_letter_code
_entity_poly.pdbx_strand_id
1 'polypeptide(L)'
;MFKGQDDNPKLKTVMDELGITPEYNPEAITSDTIVIHNPSFLKFNESLHTRFICNRLIAVAHENFLRPNGEESFDVSKCLSLISQNTLARQFFLAPVSGYNRGTVERWSKTSDVNWKIADFDWFNICDFEMCEPTSNPTDRRGRHSRAGFEKFPNNETMLLLFPQAADYCGMLGADSLIADSKHPKHWDLYKFQEVSVSSFLEKIDFFVYYTHPNLQESFGRVIAEAIAAGKVVITDSLTAQTFGSAVIASPPEDVDAIIHRFIGDPQAYQDHVRNAQAALERFSAEQFISTIENALNKPIEVEIDFM
;
A
#
# COMPACT_ATOMS: atom_id res chain seq x y z
N MET A 1 -14.97 -8.03 11.30
CA MET A 1 -13.81 -8.91 11.10
C MET A 1 -12.82 -8.87 12.27
N PHE A 2 -12.80 -7.83 13.12
CA PHE A 2 -11.84 -7.70 14.24
C PHE A 2 -12.48 -7.58 15.64
N LYS A 3 -13.81 -7.75 15.76
CA LYS A 3 -14.50 -7.61 17.05
C LYS A 3 -14.04 -8.73 17.99
N GLY A 4 -13.48 -8.36 19.14
CA GLY A 4 -13.00 -9.30 20.17
C GLY A 4 -11.57 -9.81 19.96
N GLN A 5 -10.77 -9.19 19.09
CA GLN A 5 -9.33 -9.41 19.03
C GLN A 5 -8.59 -8.36 19.87
N ASP A 6 -7.48 -8.76 20.48
CA ASP A 6 -6.57 -7.82 21.16
C ASP A 6 -5.91 -6.88 20.15
N ASP A 7 -5.62 -5.64 20.56
CA ASP A 7 -4.83 -4.75 19.71
C ASP A 7 -3.44 -5.35 19.44
N ASN A 8 -2.89 -5.01 18.29
CA ASN A 8 -1.58 -5.48 17.87
C ASN A 8 -0.52 -5.15 18.97
N PRO A 9 0.20 -6.15 19.51
CA PRO A 9 1.14 -5.93 20.61
C PRO A 9 2.29 -4.98 20.24
N LYS A 10 2.69 -4.95 18.95
CA LYS A 10 3.68 -3.98 18.46
C LYS A 10 3.15 -2.56 18.54
N LEU A 11 1.87 -2.35 18.19
CA LEU A 11 1.25 -1.03 18.29
C LEU A 11 1.12 -0.60 19.75
N LYS A 12 0.72 -1.50 20.65
CA LYS A 12 0.68 -1.21 22.10
C LYS A 12 2.06 -0.79 22.63
N THR A 13 3.10 -1.55 22.29
CA THR A 13 4.48 -1.26 22.71
C THR A 13 4.92 0.14 22.24
N VAL A 14 4.68 0.47 20.96
CA VAL A 14 5.04 1.79 20.42
C VAL A 14 4.21 2.92 21.08
N MET A 15 2.92 2.70 21.34
CA MET A 15 2.10 3.68 22.06
C MET A 15 2.64 3.93 23.47
N ASP A 16 3.01 2.87 24.20
CA ASP A 16 3.59 2.97 25.54
C ASP A 16 4.95 3.71 25.53
N GLU A 17 5.83 3.37 24.58
CA GLU A 17 7.14 4.03 24.40
C GLU A 17 7.00 5.53 24.09
N LEU A 18 5.98 5.90 23.32
CA LEU A 18 5.69 7.29 22.96
C LEU A 18 4.83 8.02 24.01
N GLY A 19 4.37 7.33 25.07
CA GLY A 19 3.46 7.89 26.06
C GLY A 19 2.07 8.25 25.50
N ILE A 20 1.65 7.60 24.41
CA ILE A 20 0.35 7.81 23.77
C ILE A 20 -0.68 6.90 24.44
N THR A 21 -1.68 7.50 25.09
CA THR A 21 -2.81 6.74 25.64
C THR A 21 -3.95 6.69 24.60
N PRO A 22 -4.32 5.51 24.07
CA PRO A 22 -5.43 5.42 23.13
C PRO A 22 -6.77 5.67 23.83
N GLU A 23 -7.57 6.56 23.27
CA GLU A 23 -8.96 6.76 23.68
C GLU A 23 -9.90 5.97 22.77
N TYR A 24 -10.70 5.09 23.37
CA TYR A 24 -11.62 4.23 22.64
C TYR A 24 -13.04 4.81 22.66
N ASN A 25 -13.65 4.91 21.48
CA ASN A 25 -15.01 5.42 21.27
C ASN A 25 -15.28 6.77 21.98
N PRO A 26 -14.44 7.80 21.78
CA PRO A 26 -14.69 9.11 22.39
C PRO A 26 -16.02 9.69 21.88
N GLU A 27 -16.76 10.36 22.75
CA GLU A 27 -18.00 11.05 22.35
C GLU A 27 -17.72 12.30 21.51
N ALA A 28 -16.59 12.97 21.78
CA ALA A 28 -16.17 14.17 21.06
C ALA A 28 -14.65 14.23 20.95
N ILE A 29 -14.15 14.72 19.82
CA ILE A 29 -12.73 15.02 19.58
C ILE A 29 -12.62 16.47 19.10
N THR A 30 -11.73 17.24 19.72
CA THR A 30 -11.45 18.63 19.35
C THR A 30 -9.96 18.82 19.12
N SER A 31 -9.58 19.38 17.97
CA SER A 31 -8.19 19.66 17.62
C SER A 31 -8.14 20.66 16.46
N ASP A 32 -7.02 21.34 16.24
CA ASP A 32 -6.84 22.14 15.01
C ASP A 32 -6.92 21.25 13.76
N THR A 33 -6.27 20.09 13.80
CA THR A 33 -6.31 19.11 12.71
C THR A 33 -6.76 17.76 13.27
N ILE A 34 -7.72 17.14 12.59
CA ILE A 34 -8.15 15.77 12.85
C ILE A 34 -7.86 14.93 11.60
N VAL A 35 -7.21 13.79 11.79
CA VAL A 35 -6.91 12.84 10.71
C VAL A 35 -7.71 11.57 10.94
N ILE A 36 -8.50 11.18 9.94
CA ILE A 36 -9.25 9.93 9.92
C ILE A 36 -8.55 8.97 8.96
N HIS A 37 -8.04 7.87 9.50
CA HIS A 37 -7.32 6.89 8.71
C HIS A 37 -8.30 5.92 8.01
N ASN A 38 -8.53 6.17 6.71
CA ASN A 38 -9.38 5.39 5.79
C ASN A 38 -10.88 5.39 6.10
N PRO A 39 -11.73 6.10 5.33
CA PRO A 39 -13.18 6.13 5.59
C PRO A 39 -13.87 4.76 5.52
N SER A 40 -13.24 3.74 4.91
CA SER A 40 -13.81 2.39 4.82
C SER A 40 -14.01 1.68 6.16
N PHE A 41 -13.50 2.23 7.28
CA PHE A 41 -13.85 1.78 8.63
C PHE A 41 -15.36 1.86 8.91
N LEU A 42 -16.09 2.73 8.20
CA LEU A 42 -17.54 2.91 8.32
C LEU A 42 -18.37 2.12 7.31
N LYS A 43 -17.75 1.28 6.46
CA LYS A 43 -18.47 0.66 5.33
C LYS A 43 -19.67 -0.21 5.75
N PHE A 44 -19.62 -0.78 6.95
CA PHE A 44 -20.70 -1.58 7.55
C PHE A 44 -21.48 -0.85 8.64
N ASN A 45 -21.21 0.44 8.83
CA ASN A 45 -21.88 1.28 9.81
C ASN A 45 -22.99 2.09 9.14
N GLU A 46 -24.07 2.29 9.88
CA GLU A 46 -25.19 3.16 9.49
C GLU A 46 -25.18 4.48 10.28
N SER A 47 -24.37 4.58 11.33
CA SER A 47 -24.20 5.77 12.15
C SER A 47 -22.77 5.90 12.68
N LEU A 48 -22.38 7.13 12.97
CA LEU A 48 -21.17 7.50 13.69
C LEU A 48 -21.59 8.35 14.89
N HIS A 49 -21.12 7.99 16.09
CA HIS A 49 -21.54 8.65 17.34
C HIS A 49 -20.53 9.70 17.83
N THR A 50 -19.27 9.57 17.44
CA THR A 50 -18.22 10.54 17.78
C THR A 50 -18.45 11.84 17.00
N ARG A 51 -18.43 12.96 17.72
CA ARG A 51 -18.48 14.31 17.14
C ARG A 51 -17.08 14.89 17.00
N PHE A 52 -16.83 15.62 15.93
CA PHE A 52 -15.53 16.22 15.65
C PHE A 52 -15.65 17.74 15.53
N ILE A 53 -14.73 18.48 16.13
CA ILE A 53 -14.61 19.93 15.95
C ILE A 53 -13.17 20.25 15.61
N CYS A 54 -12.94 20.82 14.43
CA CYS A 54 -11.58 21.14 14.01
C CYS A 54 -11.51 22.28 12.99
N ASN A 55 -10.30 22.76 12.76
CA ASN A 55 -10.02 23.68 11.67
C ASN A 55 -9.91 22.90 10.34
N ARG A 56 -9.20 21.76 10.35
CA ARG A 56 -9.04 20.87 9.19
C ARG A 56 -9.36 19.42 9.53
N LEU A 57 -10.21 18.79 8.73
CA LEU A 57 -10.42 17.35 8.75
C LEU A 57 -9.75 16.72 7.52
N ILE A 58 -8.88 15.73 7.73
CA ILE A 58 -8.21 14.98 6.66
C ILE A 58 -8.64 13.52 6.73
N ALA A 59 -9.29 13.00 5.69
CA ALA A 59 -9.51 11.57 5.53
C ALA A 59 -8.44 10.98 4.60
N VAL A 60 -7.63 10.08 5.13
CA VAL A 60 -6.60 9.36 4.38
C VAL A 60 -7.27 8.28 3.53
N ALA A 61 -7.19 8.33 2.20
CA ALA A 61 -7.78 7.32 1.33
C ALA A 61 -6.86 6.09 1.19
N HIS A 62 -6.72 5.31 2.26
CA HIS A 62 -5.81 4.15 2.29
C HIS A 62 -6.35 2.92 1.51
N GLU A 63 -7.54 3.03 0.93
CA GLU A 63 -8.13 2.06 0.02
C GLU A 63 -8.54 2.81 -1.27
N ASN A 64 -8.43 2.15 -2.42
CA ASN A 64 -8.86 2.74 -3.69
C ASN A 64 -10.37 2.98 -3.67
N PHE A 65 -10.81 4.19 -4.00
CA PHE A 65 -12.23 4.50 -4.07
C PHE A 65 -12.90 3.74 -5.20
N LEU A 66 -12.21 3.62 -6.34
CA LEU A 66 -12.66 2.87 -7.50
C LEU A 66 -11.76 1.67 -7.75
N ARG A 67 -12.37 0.54 -8.11
CA ARG A 67 -11.71 -0.65 -8.63
C ARG A 67 -11.30 -0.43 -10.10
N PRO A 68 -10.45 -1.31 -10.67
CA PRO A 68 -10.05 -1.21 -12.08
C PRO A 68 -11.22 -1.21 -13.07
N ASN A 69 -12.34 -1.85 -12.74
CA ASN A 69 -13.57 -1.85 -13.56
C ASN A 69 -14.41 -0.57 -13.42
N GLY A 70 -14.00 0.39 -12.58
CA GLY A 70 -14.69 1.65 -12.33
C GLY A 70 -15.78 1.60 -11.25
N GLU A 71 -16.09 0.43 -10.69
CA GLU A 71 -17.03 0.32 -9.57
C GLU A 71 -16.40 0.82 -8.27
N GLU A 72 -17.23 1.35 -7.37
CA GLU A 72 -16.76 1.71 -6.03
C GLU A 72 -16.31 0.47 -5.24
N SER A 73 -15.19 0.60 -4.52
CA SER A 73 -14.67 -0.49 -3.68
C SER A 73 -15.56 -0.76 -2.46
N PHE A 74 -16.20 0.30 -1.96
CA PHE A 74 -17.19 0.37 -0.87
C PHE A 74 -18.02 1.64 -1.09
N ASP A 75 -19.17 1.80 -0.42
CA ASP A 75 -19.96 3.03 -0.51
C ASP A 75 -19.20 4.22 0.12
N VAL A 76 -18.43 4.92 -0.71
CA VAL A 76 -17.53 5.99 -0.29
C VAL A 76 -18.33 7.20 0.17
N SER A 77 -19.38 7.53 -0.59
CA SER A 77 -20.26 8.66 -0.31
C SER A 77 -20.95 8.54 1.04
N LYS A 78 -21.45 7.34 1.40
CA LYS A 78 -22.01 7.07 2.73
C LYS A 78 -20.97 7.30 3.83
N CYS A 79 -19.78 6.71 3.68
CA CYS A 79 -18.75 6.80 4.72
C CYS A 79 -18.31 8.25 4.98
N LEU A 80 -18.05 9.01 3.92
CA LEU A 80 -17.68 10.43 4.05
C LEU A 80 -18.82 11.30 4.54
N SER A 81 -20.08 10.99 4.18
CA SER A 81 -21.26 11.70 4.69
C SER A 81 -21.47 11.48 6.19
N LEU A 82 -21.28 10.26 6.69
CA LEU A 82 -21.34 9.98 8.13
C LEU A 82 -20.29 10.79 8.90
N ILE A 83 -19.09 10.94 8.33
CA ILE A 83 -18.03 11.75 8.91
C ILE A 83 -18.41 13.24 8.88
N SER A 84 -18.83 13.77 7.74
CA SER A 84 -19.13 15.21 7.60
C SER A 84 -20.34 15.64 8.44
N GLN A 85 -21.39 14.83 8.52
CA GLN A 85 -22.58 15.09 9.35
C GLN A 85 -22.27 15.16 10.85
N ASN A 86 -21.20 14.49 11.30
CA ASN A 86 -20.75 14.50 12.69
C ASN A 86 -19.57 15.46 12.93
N THR A 87 -19.23 16.31 11.96
CA THR A 87 -18.06 17.18 12.05
C THR A 87 -18.42 18.65 11.83
N LEU A 88 -18.00 19.51 12.76
CA LEU A 88 -17.87 20.95 12.53
C LEU A 88 -16.42 21.24 12.13
N ALA A 89 -16.16 21.42 10.83
CA ALA A 89 -14.84 21.77 10.31
C ALA A 89 -14.90 22.90 9.28
N ARG A 90 -13.82 23.69 9.19
CA ARG A 90 -13.69 24.74 8.17
C ARG A 90 -13.34 24.16 6.80
N GLN A 91 -12.59 23.07 6.78
CA GLN A 91 -12.15 22.40 5.55
C GLN A 91 -12.13 20.88 5.72
N PHE A 92 -12.51 20.19 4.64
CA PHE A 92 -12.51 18.74 4.51
C PHE A 92 -11.56 18.34 3.38
N PHE A 93 -10.61 17.46 3.68
CA PHE A 93 -9.60 17.01 2.72
C PHE A 93 -9.60 15.49 2.56
N LEU A 94 -9.47 15.04 1.32
CA LEU A 94 -9.13 13.66 0.97
C LEU A 94 -7.63 13.61 0.67
N ALA A 95 -6.89 12.77 1.40
CA ALA A 95 -5.45 12.59 1.19
C ALA A 95 -5.19 11.19 0.62
N PRO A 96 -4.98 11.07 -0.70
CA PRO A 96 -4.65 9.80 -1.35
C PRO A 96 -3.30 9.24 -0.88
N VAL A 97 -3.10 7.93 -0.94
CA VAL A 97 -1.84 7.30 -0.49
C VAL A 97 -0.81 7.05 -1.59
N SER A 98 -1.18 7.29 -2.85
CA SER A 98 -0.29 7.18 -4.01
C SER A 98 -0.89 7.89 -5.23
N GLY A 99 -0.09 8.05 -6.29
CA GLY A 99 -0.56 8.59 -7.57
C GLY A 99 -1.70 7.79 -8.21
N TYR A 100 -1.66 6.45 -8.16
CA TYR A 100 -2.78 5.65 -8.68
C TYR A 100 -4.04 5.87 -7.84
N ASN A 101 -3.91 5.77 -6.51
CA ASN A 101 -5.01 5.98 -5.58
C ASN A 101 -5.64 7.37 -5.75
N ARG A 102 -4.81 8.42 -5.91
CA ARG A 102 -5.23 9.78 -6.25
C ARG A 102 -6.09 9.80 -7.51
N GLY A 103 -5.66 9.13 -8.58
CA GLY A 103 -6.46 9.01 -9.80
C GLY A 103 -7.83 8.37 -9.57
N THR A 104 -7.96 7.42 -8.63
CA THR A 104 -9.27 6.84 -8.26
C THR A 104 -10.14 7.85 -7.51
N VAL A 105 -9.55 8.61 -6.58
CA VAL A 105 -10.24 9.65 -5.80
C VAL A 105 -10.71 10.79 -6.70
N GLU A 106 -9.87 11.24 -7.63
CA GLU A 106 -10.19 12.29 -8.61
C GLU A 106 -11.34 11.90 -9.54
N ARG A 107 -11.35 10.65 -10.03
CA ARG A 107 -12.44 10.14 -10.87
C ARG A 107 -13.73 10.04 -10.08
N TRP A 108 -13.68 9.50 -8.87
CA TRP A 108 -14.84 9.38 -7.99
C TRP A 108 -15.42 10.76 -7.60
N SER A 109 -14.55 11.73 -7.28
CA SER A 109 -14.97 13.08 -6.88
C SER A 109 -15.71 13.83 -7.99
N LYS A 110 -15.47 13.51 -9.26
CA LYS A 110 -16.22 14.12 -10.40
C LYS A 110 -17.66 13.64 -10.50
N THR A 111 -18.00 12.53 -9.87
CA THR A 111 -19.33 11.90 -9.94
C THR A 111 -20.05 11.91 -8.59
N SER A 112 -19.42 12.43 -7.53
CA SER A 112 -19.97 12.49 -6.18
C SER A 112 -20.39 13.91 -5.82
N ASP A 113 -21.48 14.04 -5.07
CA ASP A 113 -21.96 15.31 -4.51
C ASP A 113 -21.30 15.64 -3.16
N VAL A 114 -20.34 14.83 -2.71
CA VAL A 114 -19.64 15.03 -1.44
C VAL A 114 -18.62 16.16 -1.56
N ASN A 115 -18.83 17.23 -0.78
CA ASN A 115 -17.98 18.43 -0.79
C ASN A 115 -16.68 18.25 0.02
N TRP A 116 -15.75 17.47 -0.51
CA TRP A 116 -14.41 17.30 0.06
C TRP A 116 -13.34 17.69 -0.96
N LYS A 117 -12.33 18.46 -0.53
CA LYS A 117 -11.21 18.87 -1.40
C LYS A 117 -10.18 17.75 -1.47
N ILE A 118 -9.63 17.46 -2.65
CA ILE A 118 -8.47 16.55 -2.72
C ILE A 118 -7.24 17.34 -2.29
N ALA A 119 -6.51 16.81 -1.30
CA ALA A 119 -5.27 17.40 -0.83
C ALA A 119 -4.24 17.48 -1.96
N ASP A 120 -3.44 18.53 -1.99
CA ASP A 120 -2.37 18.73 -2.97
C ASP A 120 -1.09 17.93 -2.65
N PHE A 121 -1.17 17.06 -1.66
CA PHE A 121 -0.13 16.11 -1.26
C PHE A 121 -0.72 14.71 -1.11
N ASP A 122 0.12 13.69 -1.24
CA ASP A 122 -0.23 12.30 -0.92
C ASP A 122 0.15 11.98 0.52
N TRP A 123 -0.73 11.27 1.22
CA TRP A 123 -0.46 10.61 2.50
C TRP A 123 0.20 9.26 2.24
N PHE A 124 1.38 9.26 1.64
CA PHE A 124 2.08 8.03 1.29
C PHE A 124 2.45 7.20 2.53
N ASN A 125 2.64 5.90 2.35
CA ASN A 125 3.09 5.05 3.43
C ASN A 125 4.59 5.28 3.68
N ILE A 126 4.95 5.49 4.95
CA ILE A 126 6.34 5.64 5.36
C ILE A 126 7.08 4.33 5.15
N CYS A 127 8.14 4.38 4.36
CA CYS A 127 9.01 3.26 4.00
C CYS A 127 10.36 3.43 4.68
N ASP A 128 10.35 3.31 6.01
CA ASP A 128 11.57 3.28 6.82
C ASP A 128 12.00 1.83 7.03
N PHE A 129 13.04 1.42 6.30
CA PHE A 129 13.56 0.06 6.26
C PHE A 129 15.07 0.08 6.30
N GLU A 130 15.67 -0.95 6.92
CA GLU A 130 17.09 -1.21 6.77
C GLU A 130 17.38 -1.62 5.32
N MET A 131 18.30 -0.91 4.67
CA MET A 131 18.73 -1.20 3.30
C MET A 131 19.76 -2.33 3.32
N CYS A 132 19.41 -3.45 2.70
CA CYS A 132 20.32 -4.58 2.54
C CYS A 132 21.17 -4.40 1.27
N GLU A 133 22.41 -4.90 1.30
CA GLU A 133 23.25 -4.90 0.11
C GLU A 133 22.65 -5.75 -1.02
N PRO A 134 22.78 -5.33 -2.29
CA PRO A 134 22.35 -6.14 -3.43
C PRO A 134 23.09 -7.48 -3.50
N THR A 135 22.41 -8.53 -3.97
CA THR A 135 23.08 -9.82 -4.25
C THR A 135 24.18 -9.63 -5.30
N SER A 136 25.40 -10.08 -4.99
CA SER A 136 26.56 -9.90 -5.90
C SER A 136 26.51 -10.80 -7.14
N ASN A 137 25.95 -12.00 -7.02
CA ASN A 137 25.78 -12.98 -8.10
C ASN A 137 24.34 -13.50 -8.06
N PRO A 138 23.37 -12.77 -8.62
CA PRO A 138 21.97 -13.19 -8.60
C PRO A 138 21.80 -14.46 -9.43
N THR A 139 20.93 -15.35 -8.99
CA THR A 139 20.47 -16.50 -9.78
C THR A 139 18.95 -16.47 -9.90
N ASP A 140 18.33 -17.42 -10.60
CA ASP A 140 16.88 -17.39 -10.86
C ASP A 140 16.08 -17.87 -9.63
N ARG A 141 16.29 -17.19 -8.50
CA ARG A 141 15.53 -17.36 -7.26
C ARG A 141 14.50 -16.26 -7.20
N ARG A 142 13.27 -16.59 -7.57
CA ARG A 142 12.17 -15.63 -7.66
C ARG A 142 11.15 -15.88 -6.56
N GLY A 143 10.55 -14.80 -6.08
CA GLY A 143 9.47 -14.93 -5.12
C GLY A 143 8.57 -13.71 -5.01
N ARG A 144 7.53 -13.86 -4.20
CA ARG A 144 6.59 -12.79 -3.88
C ARG A 144 6.07 -12.91 -2.46
N HIS A 145 5.59 -11.80 -1.92
CA HIS A 145 4.86 -11.84 -0.66
C HIS A 145 3.67 -10.87 -0.65
N SER A 146 2.62 -11.23 0.09
CA SER A 146 1.41 -10.42 0.25
C SER A 146 0.63 -10.85 1.50
N ARG A 147 -0.41 -10.09 1.86
CA ARG A 147 -1.45 -10.59 2.77
C ARG A 147 -2.19 -11.77 2.13
N ALA A 148 -2.76 -12.63 2.98
CA ALA A 148 -3.65 -13.69 2.51
C ALA A 148 -4.88 -13.09 1.81
N GLY A 149 -5.13 -13.52 0.57
CA GLY A 149 -6.26 -13.07 -0.24
C GLY A 149 -6.12 -13.59 -1.67
N PHE A 150 -7.18 -14.12 -2.27
CA PHE A 150 -7.10 -14.63 -3.64
C PHE A 150 -6.83 -13.49 -4.63
N GLU A 151 -7.40 -12.32 -4.36
CA GLU A 151 -7.30 -11.11 -5.19
C GLU A 151 -5.87 -10.57 -5.28
N LYS A 152 -5.00 -10.97 -4.33
CA LYS A 152 -3.58 -10.63 -4.33
C LYS A 152 -2.80 -11.38 -5.40
N PHE A 153 -3.32 -12.49 -5.93
CA PHE A 153 -2.64 -13.31 -6.94
C PHE A 153 -3.28 -13.10 -8.33
N PRO A 154 -2.48 -13.12 -9.41
CA PRO A 154 -3.03 -13.20 -10.75
C PRO A 154 -3.68 -14.57 -10.98
N ASN A 155 -4.27 -14.76 -12.16
CA ASN A 155 -4.85 -16.06 -12.50
C ASN A 155 -3.77 -17.18 -12.54
N ASN A 156 -4.20 -18.43 -12.53
CA ASN A 156 -3.30 -19.59 -12.46
C ASN A 156 -2.35 -19.71 -13.66
N GLU A 157 -2.80 -19.33 -14.87
CA GLU A 157 -1.95 -19.37 -16.07
C GLU A 157 -0.78 -18.39 -15.94
N THR A 158 -1.07 -17.15 -15.51
CA THR A 158 -0.04 -16.16 -15.21
C THR A 158 0.87 -16.61 -14.07
N MET A 159 0.33 -17.25 -13.02
CA MET A 159 1.17 -17.79 -11.94
C MET A 159 2.16 -18.85 -12.43
N LEU A 160 1.74 -19.76 -13.31
CA LEU A 160 2.62 -20.79 -13.89
C LEU A 160 3.72 -20.19 -14.78
N LEU A 161 3.40 -19.12 -15.50
CA LEU A 161 4.35 -18.37 -16.31
C LEU A 161 5.39 -17.63 -15.44
N LEU A 162 4.94 -16.96 -14.38
CA LEU A 162 5.82 -16.19 -13.50
C LEU A 162 6.71 -17.06 -12.60
N PHE A 163 6.28 -18.28 -12.27
CA PHE A 163 6.96 -19.20 -11.34
C PHE A 163 7.19 -20.60 -11.97
N PRO A 164 8.01 -20.71 -13.03
CA PRO A 164 8.23 -21.94 -13.78
C PRO A 164 9.13 -22.92 -13.01
N GLN A 165 9.04 -24.20 -13.38
CA GLN A 165 9.88 -25.26 -12.79
C GLN A 165 11.37 -25.11 -13.13
N ALA A 166 11.70 -24.39 -14.20
CA ALA A 166 13.09 -24.18 -14.63
C ALA A 166 13.87 -23.18 -13.75
N ALA A 167 13.18 -22.38 -12.92
CA ALA A 167 13.81 -21.47 -11.99
C ALA A 167 14.51 -22.23 -10.86
N ASP A 168 15.61 -21.69 -10.33
CA ASP A 168 16.36 -22.30 -9.23
C ASP A 168 15.51 -22.39 -7.95
N TYR A 169 14.63 -21.40 -7.74
CA TYR A 169 13.72 -21.35 -6.61
C TYR A 169 12.48 -20.49 -6.92
N CYS A 170 11.30 -20.97 -6.53
CA CYS A 170 10.03 -20.25 -6.61
C CYS A 170 9.36 -20.19 -5.23
N GLY A 171 9.46 -19.06 -4.53
CA GLY A 171 8.91 -18.89 -3.18
C GLY A 171 7.71 -17.94 -3.11
N MET A 172 6.73 -18.22 -2.26
CA MET A 172 5.57 -17.34 -2.05
C MET A 172 5.18 -17.27 -0.57
N LEU A 173 5.19 -16.07 0.00
CA LEU A 173 4.72 -15.81 1.37
C LEU A 173 3.33 -15.16 1.36
N GLY A 174 2.40 -15.67 2.17
CA GLY A 174 0.98 -15.30 2.13
C GLY A 174 0.18 -16.07 1.09
N ALA A 175 0.62 -17.29 0.78
CA ALA A 175 0.05 -18.16 -0.24
C ALA A 175 -1.10 -19.04 0.29
N ASP A 176 -1.80 -18.62 1.34
CA ASP A 176 -2.83 -19.40 2.04
C ASP A 176 -3.88 -20.00 1.09
N SER A 177 -4.34 -19.22 0.10
CA SER A 177 -5.30 -19.68 -0.92
C SER A 177 -4.73 -20.76 -1.83
N LEU A 178 -3.45 -20.67 -2.21
CA LEU A 178 -2.76 -21.65 -3.03
C LEU A 178 -2.46 -22.93 -2.24
N ILE A 179 -2.10 -22.80 -0.95
CA ILE A 179 -1.89 -23.95 -0.05
C ILE A 179 -3.20 -24.73 0.13
N ALA A 180 -4.33 -24.03 0.24
CA ALA A 180 -5.64 -24.66 0.32
C ALA A 180 -6.02 -25.41 -0.98
N ASP A 181 -5.52 -24.97 -2.13
CA ASP A 181 -5.68 -25.68 -3.40
C ASP A 181 -4.61 -26.78 -3.55
N SER A 182 -5.00 -28.03 -3.38
CA SER A 182 -4.11 -29.20 -3.54
C SER A 182 -3.43 -29.35 -4.91
N LYS A 183 -3.86 -28.58 -5.93
CA LYS A 183 -3.36 -28.65 -7.32
C LYS A 183 -2.18 -27.74 -7.62
N HIS A 184 -1.67 -26.96 -6.66
CA HIS A 184 -0.49 -26.14 -6.89
C HIS A 184 0.74 -27.00 -7.29
N PRO A 185 1.62 -26.50 -8.18
CA PRO A 185 2.87 -27.16 -8.54
C PRO A 185 3.75 -27.49 -7.33
N LYS A 186 4.35 -28.69 -7.33
CA LYS A 186 5.16 -29.19 -6.21
C LYS A 186 6.52 -28.52 -6.05
N HIS A 187 6.99 -27.79 -7.06
CA HIS A 187 8.23 -27.04 -7.00
C HIS A 187 8.06 -25.65 -6.39
N TRP A 188 6.83 -25.21 -6.10
CA TRP A 188 6.59 -23.96 -5.39
C TRP A 188 6.78 -24.15 -3.89
N ASP A 189 7.58 -23.27 -3.29
CA ASP A 189 7.77 -23.19 -1.84
C ASP A 189 6.77 -22.16 -1.26
N LEU A 190 5.70 -22.66 -0.65
CA LEU A 190 4.54 -21.87 -0.23
C LEU A 190 4.49 -21.73 1.30
N TYR A 191 4.40 -20.49 1.76
CA TYR A 191 4.28 -20.12 3.17
C TYR A 191 2.95 -19.39 3.41
N LYS A 192 2.27 -19.71 4.51
CA LYS A 192 1.11 -18.94 4.98
C LYS A 192 1.52 -17.54 5.41
N PHE A 193 0.56 -16.63 5.44
CA PHE A 193 0.80 -15.26 5.88
C PHE A 193 1.35 -15.26 7.32
N GLN A 194 2.49 -14.58 7.52
CA GLN A 194 3.24 -14.52 8.78
C GLN A 194 3.81 -15.87 9.29
N GLU A 195 3.86 -16.90 8.45
CA GLU A 195 4.49 -18.19 8.81
C GLU A 195 6.01 -18.05 9.02
N VAL A 196 6.65 -17.24 8.18
CA VAL A 196 8.03 -16.80 8.32
C VAL A 196 8.11 -15.28 8.32
N SER A 197 9.19 -14.73 8.86
CA SER A 197 9.41 -13.29 8.80
C SER A 197 9.62 -12.84 7.34
N VAL A 198 9.21 -11.62 7.01
CA VAL A 198 9.38 -11.06 5.66
C VAL A 198 10.86 -10.98 5.29
N SER A 199 11.74 -10.56 6.21
CA SER A 199 13.18 -10.51 5.96
C SER A 199 13.77 -11.89 5.66
N SER A 200 13.46 -12.90 6.48
CA SER A 200 13.92 -14.29 6.26
C SER A 200 13.40 -14.88 4.95
N PHE A 201 12.21 -14.47 4.50
CA PHE A 201 11.70 -14.88 3.19
C PHE A 201 12.47 -14.18 2.05
N LEU A 202 12.69 -12.87 2.16
CA LEU A 202 13.38 -12.09 1.13
C LEU A 202 14.85 -12.52 0.95
N GLU A 203 15.53 -13.00 2.00
CA GLU A 203 16.87 -13.59 1.90
C GLU A 203 16.96 -14.78 0.91
N LYS A 204 15.85 -15.49 0.68
CA LYS A 204 15.82 -16.68 -0.19
C LYS A 204 15.76 -16.35 -1.68
N ILE A 205 15.48 -15.10 -2.04
CA ILE A 205 15.22 -14.69 -3.42
C ILE A 205 16.18 -13.59 -3.88
N ASP A 206 16.33 -13.47 -5.20
CA ASP A 206 17.03 -12.38 -5.89
C ASP A 206 16.05 -11.49 -6.68
N PHE A 207 14.93 -12.06 -7.14
CA PHE A 207 13.91 -11.35 -7.92
C PHE A 207 12.56 -11.37 -7.20
N PHE A 208 11.98 -10.19 -7.00
CA PHE A 208 10.64 -10.06 -6.45
C PHE A 208 9.63 -9.83 -7.58
N VAL A 209 8.79 -10.82 -7.85
CA VAL A 209 7.88 -10.83 -9.00
C VAL A 209 6.44 -10.62 -8.50
N TYR A 210 5.89 -9.42 -8.69
CA TYR A 210 4.64 -9.01 -8.07
C TYR A 210 3.58 -8.64 -9.11
N TYR A 211 2.57 -9.48 -9.24
CA TYR A 211 1.39 -9.22 -10.07
C TYR A 211 0.15 -9.52 -9.24
N THR A 212 -0.94 -8.79 -9.44
CA THR A 212 -2.21 -8.98 -8.73
C THR A 212 -3.30 -9.47 -9.68
N HIS A 213 -4.45 -9.84 -9.11
CA HIS A 213 -5.63 -10.12 -9.92
C HIS A 213 -5.99 -8.89 -10.76
N PRO A 214 -6.47 -9.01 -12.03
CA PRO A 214 -6.83 -7.85 -12.87
C PRO A 214 -7.87 -6.89 -12.27
N ASN A 215 -8.66 -7.40 -11.32
CA ASN A 215 -9.68 -6.62 -10.59
C ASN A 215 -9.16 -5.98 -9.29
N LEU A 216 -7.88 -6.17 -8.96
CA LEU A 216 -7.22 -5.56 -7.81
C LEU A 216 -6.07 -4.69 -8.30
N GLN A 217 -6.09 -3.42 -7.89
CA GLN A 217 -4.92 -2.57 -7.92
C GLN A 217 -4.47 -2.27 -6.49
N GLU A 218 -3.17 -2.36 -6.21
CA GLU A 218 -2.62 -1.92 -4.94
C GLU A 218 -2.83 -0.41 -4.75
N SER A 219 -3.28 0.00 -3.56
CA SER A 219 -3.37 1.43 -3.23
C SER A 219 -1.99 2.06 -3.05
N PHE A 220 -1.01 1.32 -2.52
CA PHE A 220 0.38 1.78 -2.40
C PHE A 220 1.36 0.67 -2.80
N GLY A 221 1.25 -0.52 -2.20
CA GLY A 221 2.13 -1.65 -2.49
C GLY A 221 3.36 -1.72 -1.58
N ARG A 222 3.20 -1.60 -0.25
CA ARG A 222 4.32 -1.62 0.73
C ARG A 222 5.27 -2.82 0.56
N VAL A 223 4.73 -3.96 0.14
CA VAL A 223 5.49 -5.20 -0.12
C VAL A 223 6.59 -5.01 -1.17
N ILE A 224 6.39 -4.10 -2.13
CA ILE A 224 7.38 -3.73 -3.14
C ILE A 224 8.51 -2.91 -2.51
N ALA A 225 8.18 -1.95 -1.64
CA ALA A 225 9.18 -1.18 -0.92
C ALA A 225 10.04 -2.06 -0.01
N GLU A 226 9.43 -3.05 0.65
CA GLU A 226 10.14 -4.05 1.46
C GLU A 226 11.12 -4.88 0.61
N ALA A 227 10.71 -5.28 -0.60
CA ALA A 227 11.59 -6.03 -1.51
C ALA A 227 12.75 -5.17 -2.06
N ILE A 228 12.48 -3.91 -2.43
CA ILE A 228 13.53 -2.97 -2.86
C ILE A 228 14.53 -2.75 -1.71
N ALA A 229 14.04 -2.51 -0.49
CA ALA A 229 14.89 -2.31 0.68
C ALA A 229 15.76 -3.55 0.98
N ALA A 230 15.19 -4.75 0.81
CA ALA A 230 15.93 -6.02 0.94
C ALA A 230 16.92 -6.30 -0.20
N GLY A 231 17.14 -5.35 -1.11
CA GLY A 231 18.17 -5.45 -2.14
C GLY A 231 17.76 -6.29 -3.35
N LYS A 232 16.45 -6.36 -3.66
CA LYS A 232 15.91 -7.20 -4.75
C LYS A 232 15.53 -6.37 -5.97
N VAL A 233 15.73 -6.95 -7.16
CA VAL A 233 15.10 -6.42 -8.38
C VAL A 233 13.62 -6.75 -8.34
N VAL A 234 12.77 -5.73 -8.46
CA VAL A 234 11.31 -5.90 -8.47
C VAL A 234 10.78 -5.80 -9.89
N ILE A 235 9.96 -6.79 -10.29
CA ILE A 235 9.29 -6.84 -11.59
C ILE A 235 7.78 -6.92 -11.35
N THR A 236 7.01 -6.03 -11.97
CA THR A 236 5.57 -5.86 -11.72
C THR A 236 4.85 -5.34 -12.96
N ASP A 237 3.51 -5.38 -12.95
CA ASP A 237 2.70 -4.75 -13.99
C ASP A 237 2.85 -3.21 -14.03
N SER A 238 2.52 -2.63 -15.18
CA SER A 238 2.70 -1.20 -15.44
C SER A 238 1.88 -0.28 -14.52
N LEU A 239 0.72 -0.71 -14.01
CA LEU A 239 -0.09 0.14 -13.13
C LEU A 239 0.52 0.19 -11.73
N THR A 240 0.91 -0.97 -11.20
CA THR A 240 1.61 -1.06 -9.91
C THR A 240 2.95 -0.34 -9.95
N ALA A 241 3.65 -0.38 -11.08
CA ALA A 241 4.91 0.32 -11.26
C ALA A 241 4.81 1.84 -11.14
N GLN A 242 3.65 2.46 -11.41
CA GLN A 242 3.51 3.92 -11.38
C GLN A 242 3.85 4.54 -10.01
N THR A 243 3.56 3.83 -8.92
CA THR A 243 3.90 4.30 -7.57
C THR A 243 5.42 4.36 -7.35
N PHE A 244 6.15 3.40 -7.91
CA PHE A 244 7.59 3.21 -7.66
C PHE A 244 8.48 3.77 -8.77
N GLY A 245 7.94 4.09 -9.94
CA GLY A 245 8.67 4.68 -11.06
C GLY A 245 9.81 3.78 -11.51
N SER A 246 11.00 4.36 -11.72
CA SER A 246 12.20 3.61 -12.14
C SER A 246 12.77 2.67 -11.07
N ALA A 247 12.24 2.65 -9.84
CA ALA A 247 12.68 1.75 -8.79
C ALA A 247 12.17 0.30 -8.99
N VAL A 248 11.29 0.09 -9.97
CA VAL A 248 10.78 -1.23 -10.35
C VAL A 248 10.74 -1.35 -11.87
N ILE A 249 10.65 -2.58 -12.35
CA ILE A 249 10.57 -2.88 -13.78
C ILE A 249 9.12 -3.17 -14.13
N ALA A 250 8.51 -2.27 -14.90
CA ALA A 250 7.20 -2.46 -15.50
C ALA A 250 7.33 -3.41 -16.70
N SER A 251 6.63 -4.54 -16.65
CA SER A 251 6.71 -5.56 -17.70
C SER A 251 5.45 -6.43 -17.75
N PRO A 252 5.04 -6.90 -18.93
CA PRO A 252 4.01 -7.93 -19.01
C PRO A 252 4.59 -9.30 -18.56
N PRO A 253 3.76 -10.24 -18.08
CA PRO A 253 4.23 -11.51 -17.51
C PRO A 253 5.15 -12.34 -18.41
N GLU A 254 4.96 -12.28 -19.73
CA GLU A 254 5.72 -13.01 -20.74
C GLU A 254 7.20 -12.59 -20.86
N ASP A 255 7.53 -11.37 -20.44
CA ASP A 255 8.88 -10.81 -20.56
C ASP A 255 9.74 -11.04 -19.29
N VAL A 256 9.14 -11.53 -18.20
CA VAL A 256 9.79 -11.66 -16.89
C VAL A 256 11.03 -12.56 -16.96
N ASP A 257 10.94 -13.70 -17.63
CA ASP A 257 12.09 -14.60 -17.78
C ASP A 257 13.24 -13.90 -18.53
N ALA A 258 12.96 -13.19 -19.62
CA ALA A 258 13.98 -12.48 -20.38
C ALA A 258 14.66 -11.35 -19.58
N ILE A 259 13.91 -10.71 -18.66
CA ILE A 259 14.45 -9.71 -17.74
C ILE A 259 15.38 -10.37 -16.73
N ILE A 260 14.95 -11.45 -16.09
CA ILE A 260 15.74 -12.19 -15.10
C ILE A 260 17.05 -12.69 -15.71
N HIS A 261 17.00 -13.34 -16.88
CA HIS A 261 18.19 -13.84 -17.57
C HIS A 261 19.22 -12.74 -17.88
N ARG A 262 18.76 -11.52 -18.20
CA ARG A 262 19.63 -10.38 -18.47
C ARG A 262 20.40 -9.94 -17.23
N PHE A 263 19.74 -9.89 -16.08
CA PHE A 263 20.39 -9.53 -14.81
C PHE A 263 21.31 -10.62 -14.28
N ILE A 264 21.00 -11.88 -14.52
CA ILE A 264 21.92 -13.00 -14.23
C ILE A 264 23.16 -12.91 -15.12
N GLY A 265 22.97 -12.57 -16.41
CA GLY A 265 24.06 -12.37 -17.37
C GLY A 265 24.89 -11.11 -17.15
N ASP A 266 24.38 -10.14 -16.38
CA ASP A 266 25.06 -8.91 -15.99
C ASP A 266 24.80 -8.57 -14.50
N PRO A 267 25.54 -9.23 -13.58
CA PRO A 267 25.39 -8.99 -12.15
C PRO A 267 25.69 -7.54 -11.73
N GLN A 268 26.49 -6.79 -12.50
CA GLN A 268 26.74 -5.39 -12.20
C GLN A 268 25.49 -4.55 -12.48
N ALA A 269 24.80 -4.79 -13.60
CA ALA A 269 23.52 -4.14 -13.87
C ALA A 269 22.46 -4.44 -12.80
N TYR A 270 22.45 -5.65 -12.23
CA TYR A 270 21.57 -6.00 -11.11
C TYR A 270 21.86 -5.11 -9.89
N GLN A 271 23.12 -5.06 -9.46
CA GLN A 271 23.51 -4.28 -8.30
C GLN A 271 23.25 -2.78 -8.50
N ASP A 272 23.54 -2.26 -9.69
CA ASP A 272 23.30 -0.85 -10.02
C ASP A 272 21.81 -0.52 -10.03
N HIS A 273 20.97 -1.40 -10.58
CA HIS A 273 19.52 -1.24 -10.52
C HIS A 273 19.02 -1.19 -9.06
N VAL A 274 19.44 -2.15 -8.23
CA VAL A 274 19.02 -2.22 -6.83
C VAL A 274 19.43 -0.96 -6.05
N ARG A 275 20.68 -0.50 -6.18
CA ARG A 275 21.13 0.73 -5.49
C ARG A 275 20.33 1.96 -5.93
N ASN A 276 20.04 2.08 -7.23
CA ASN A 276 19.20 3.16 -7.75
C ASN A 276 17.75 3.06 -7.23
N ALA A 277 17.20 1.86 -7.14
CA ALA A 277 15.87 1.62 -6.60
C ALA A 277 15.78 1.97 -5.11
N GLN A 278 16.78 1.58 -4.31
CA GLN A 278 16.88 1.93 -2.90
C GLN A 278 17.01 3.44 -2.70
N ALA A 279 17.85 4.12 -3.48
CA ALA A 279 17.95 5.59 -3.44
C ALA A 279 16.61 6.25 -3.80
N ALA A 280 15.85 5.68 -4.73
CA ALA A 280 14.54 6.18 -5.11
C ALA A 280 13.45 5.97 -4.05
N LEU A 281 13.63 5.07 -3.07
CA LEU A 281 12.74 4.91 -1.92
C LEU A 281 12.81 6.07 -0.94
N GLU A 282 13.87 6.88 -0.97
CA GLU A 282 14.05 8.03 -0.07
C GLU A 282 12.86 9.00 -0.11
N ARG A 283 12.17 9.10 -1.25
CA ARG A 283 10.95 9.94 -1.36
C ARG A 283 9.78 9.47 -0.47
N PHE A 284 9.88 8.27 0.08
CA PHE A 284 8.92 7.67 1.00
C PHE A 284 9.47 7.58 2.44
N SER A 285 10.59 8.25 2.75
CA SER A 285 11.18 8.29 4.09
C SER A 285 10.27 9.01 5.10
N ALA A 286 10.57 8.81 6.39
CA ALA A 286 9.86 9.49 7.46
C ALA A 286 10.08 11.01 7.40
N GLU A 287 11.29 11.44 7.06
CA GLU A 287 11.69 12.84 6.88
C GLU A 287 10.89 13.49 5.76
N GLN A 288 10.79 12.81 4.60
CA GLN A 288 10.00 13.31 3.49
C GLN A 288 8.51 13.38 3.84
N PHE A 289 8.01 12.42 4.63
CA PHE A 289 6.62 12.42 5.08
C PHE A 289 6.35 13.62 6.00
N ILE A 290 7.20 13.82 7.01
CA ILE A 290 7.09 14.95 7.94
C ILE A 290 7.12 16.28 7.18
N SER A 291 8.12 16.48 6.32
CA SER A 291 8.24 17.69 5.49
C SER A 291 6.98 17.94 4.65
N THR A 292 6.42 16.88 4.04
CA THR A 292 5.20 16.98 3.23
C THR A 292 4.00 17.42 4.07
N ILE A 293 3.80 16.81 5.24
CA ILE A 293 2.67 17.13 6.12
C ILE A 293 2.83 18.52 6.75
N GLU A 294 4.03 18.89 7.24
CA GLU A 294 4.28 20.22 7.79
C GLU A 294 4.02 21.32 6.77
N ASN A 295 4.51 21.15 5.54
CA ASN A 295 4.25 22.09 4.46
C ASN A 295 2.75 22.22 4.15
N ALA A 296 1.99 21.13 4.24
CA ALA A 296 0.54 21.16 4.05
C ALA A 296 -0.20 21.86 5.20
N LEU A 297 0.16 21.56 6.46
CA LEU A 297 -0.50 22.11 7.65
C LEU A 297 -0.18 23.60 7.87
N ASN A 298 0.99 24.06 7.41
CA ASN A 298 1.40 25.46 7.47
C ASN A 298 0.68 26.37 6.46
N LYS A 299 -0.01 25.81 5.46
CA LYS A 299 -0.81 26.61 4.50
C LYS A 299 -1.99 27.27 5.23
N PRO A 300 -2.25 28.57 5.04
CA PRO A 300 -3.37 29.24 5.69
C PRO A 300 -4.69 28.59 5.28
N ILE A 301 -5.64 28.56 6.21
CA ILE A 301 -7.00 28.10 5.92
C ILE A 301 -7.69 29.21 5.15
N GLU A 302 -7.83 29.03 3.84
CA GLU A 302 -8.68 29.88 3.03
C GLU A 302 -10.13 29.73 3.51
N VAL A 303 -10.67 30.86 3.97
CA VAL A 303 -12.04 30.98 4.43
C VAL A 303 -12.83 31.60 3.28
N GLU A 304 -13.54 30.78 2.52
CA GLU A 304 -14.69 31.31 1.80
C GLU A 304 -15.81 31.44 2.84
N ILE A 305 -15.92 32.64 3.41
CA ILE A 305 -17.12 32.99 4.16
C ILE A 305 -18.17 33.29 3.09
N ASP A 306 -18.99 32.30 2.77
CA ASP A 306 -20.15 32.51 1.92
C ASP A 306 -21.19 33.29 2.74
N PHE A 307 -21.19 34.62 2.55
CA PHE A 307 -22.24 35.49 3.06
C PHE A 307 -23.45 35.38 2.12
N MET A 308 -24.19 34.28 2.19
CA MET A 308 -25.52 34.15 1.58
C MET A 308 -26.55 33.75 2.62
#